data_AF-A0A8B7MX82-F1
#
_entry.id   AF-A0A8B7MX82-F1
#
_cell.length_a   1.000
_cell.length_b   1.000
_cell.length_c   1.000
_cell.angle_alpha   90.00
_cell.angle_beta   90.00
_cell.angle_gamma   90.00
#
_symmetry.space_group_name_H-M   'P 1'
#
loop_
_entity.id
_entity.type
_entity.pdbx_description
1 polymer ?
#
loop_
_entity_poly.entity_id
_entity_poly.type
_entity_poly.pdbx_seq_one_letter_code
_entity_poly.pdbx_strand_id
1 'polypeptide(L)'
;MESPAAGTSGIRSPPRRKPLQPKNSNASPAPASLPKLKPTQISPLIKGDADKENRPIHVAAIGSLEASLAEELEAIRRRRERLRVERERTERMLRERDRVLEMAVREWERRREEQRSVELELQRLVRLKELEDSCMRFSPVKSLRAKEEEKRSIKAQSQGLNSAAQDNEATAQEKAPEN
;
A
#
# COMPACT_ATOMS: atom_id res chain seq x y z
N MET A 1 -42.10 26.60 10.42
CA MET A 1 -41.33 27.44 9.49
C MET A 1 -40.01 27.77 10.16
N GLU A 2 -38.95 27.88 9.36
CA GLU A 2 -37.57 28.25 9.70
C GLU A 2 -36.59 27.10 10.03
N SER A 3 -35.81 26.76 8.99
CA SER A 3 -34.56 26.01 9.04
C SER A 3 -33.39 27.00 9.14
N PRO A 4 -32.28 26.69 9.84
CA PRO A 4 -31.05 27.45 9.66
C PRO A 4 -30.14 26.82 8.60
N ALA A 5 -29.58 27.72 7.81
CA ALA A 5 -28.83 27.54 6.58
C ALA A 5 -27.52 26.74 6.73
N ALA A 6 -27.20 26.04 5.64
CA ALA A 6 -25.93 25.38 5.39
C ALA A 6 -24.77 26.40 5.38
N GLY A 7 -23.79 26.18 6.26
CA GLY A 7 -22.46 26.78 6.14
C GLY A 7 -21.62 25.96 5.17
N THR A 8 -21.47 26.44 3.93
CA THR A 8 -20.54 25.88 2.96
C THR A 8 -19.11 26.25 3.38
N SER A 9 -18.40 25.33 4.03
CA SER A 9 -16.96 25.46 4.20
C SER A 9 -16.29 25.26 2.85
N GLY A 10 -15.63 26.31 2.37
CA GLY A 10 -15.00 26.34 1.06
C GLY A 10 -14.04 25.17 0.87
N ILE A 11 -14.28 24.40 -0.19
CA ILE A 11 -13.34 23.41 -0.71
C ILE A 11 -12.12 24.19 -1.20
N ARG A 12 -11.14 24.39 -0.31
CA ARG A 12 -9.82 24.89 -0.69
C ARG A 12 -9.15 23.80 -1.49
N SER A 13 -9.22 23.90 -2.82
CA SER A 13 -8.47 23.06 -3.73
C SER A 13 -7.00 23.04 -3.29
N PRO A 14 -6.37 21.87 -3.09
CA PRO A 14 -4.97 21.82 -2.73
C PRO A 14 -4.13 22.48 -3.84
N PRO A 15 -3.06 23.21 -3.48
CA PRO A 15 -2.23 23.87 -4.48
C PRO A 15 -1.68 22.81 -5.44
N ARG A 16 -1.97 22.97 -6.74
CA ARG A 16 -1.36 22.17 -7.80
C ARG A 16 0.16 22.30 -7.66
N ARG A 17 0.81 21.20 -7.26
CA ARG A 17 2.26 21.13 -7.16
C ARG A 17 2.83 21.38 -8.55
N LYS A 18 3.63 22.44 -8.71
CA LYS A 18 4.43 22.62 -9.92
C LYS A 18 5.43 21.45 -9.97
N PRO A 19 5.60 20.78 -11.13
CA PRO A 19 6.60 19.72 -11.26
C PRO A 19 7.97 20.28 -10.91
N LEU A 20 8.76 19.48 -10.20
CA LEU A 20 10.11 19.85 -9.79
C LEU A 20 10.95 20.06 -11.04
N GLN A 21 11.34 21.30 -11.32
CA GLN A 21 12.27 21.59 -12.41
C GLN A 21 13.61 20.90 -12.09
N PRO A 22 14.25 20.24 -13.07
CA PRO A 22 15.60 19.75 -12.88
C PRO A 22 16.49 20.96 -12.55
N LYS A 23 16.98 21.01 -11.31
CA LYS A 23 18.00 21.97 -10.91
C LYS A 23 19.28 21.58 -11.64
N ASN A 24 19.56 22.28 -12.73
CA ASN A 24 20.87 22.25 -13.36
C ASN A 24 21.87 22.79 -12.34
N SER A 25 22.53 21.90 -11.61
CA SER A 25 23.66 22.22 -10.75
C SER A 25 24.89 22.46 -11.62
N ASN A 26 24.85 23.52 -12.43
CA ASN A 26 26.06 24.19 -12.91
C ASN A 26 26.21 25.49 -12.13
N ALA A 27 26.47 25.36 -10.84
CA ALA A 27 27.10 26.41 -10.04
C ALA A 27 28.62 26.19 -10.15
N SER A 28 29.18 26.59 -11.30
CA SER A 28 30.60 26.88 -11.39
C SER A 28 30.84 28.20 -10.65
N PRO A 29 31.74 28.28 -9.65
CA PRO A 29 32.62 29.43 -9.63
C PRO A 29 33.53 29.28 -10.84
N ALA A 30 33.56 30.28 -11.71
CA ALA A 30 34.52 30.33 -12.80
C ALA A 30 35.94 30.36 -12.20
N PRO A 31 36.83 29.40 -12.48
CA PRO A 31 38.24 29.72 -12.52
C PRO A 31 38.50 30.45 -13.85
N ALA A 32 39.20 31.58 -13.72
CA ALA A 32 39.73 32.37 -14.82
C ALA A 32 40.24 31.49 -15.97
N SER A 33 39.84 31.87 -17.19
CA SER A 33 40.45 31.49 -18.47
C SER A 33 41.30 30.22 -18.43
N LEU A 34 40.67 29.08 -18.70
CA LEU A 34 41.40 27.91 -19.19
C LEU A 34 42.30 28.41 -20.34
N PRO A 35 43.63 28.31 -20.25
CA PRO A 35 44.44 28.49 -21.44
C PRO A 35 43.97 27.39 -22.38
N LYS A 36 43.48 27.78 -23.55
CA LYS A 36 43.27 26.86 -24.67
C LYS A 36 44.55 26.03 -24.78
N LEU A 37 44.47 24.77 -24.37
CA LEU A 37 45.49 23.80 -24.72
C LEU A 37 45.40 23.70 -26.24
N LYS A 38 46.23 24.51 -26.90
CA LYS A 38 46.58 24.27 -28.30
C LYS A 38 46.96 22.80 -28.36
N PRO A 39 46.56 22.04 -29.39
CA PRO A 39 47.23 20.79 -29.67
C PRO A 39 48.71 21.17 -29.77
N THR A 40 49.50 20.81 -28.77
CA THR A 40 50.94 20.76 -28.92
C THR A 40 51.11 19.65 -29.92
N GLN A 41 51.04 20.00 -31.20
CA GLN A 41 51.69 19.23 -32.22
C GLN A 41 53.12 19.17 -31.71
N ILE A 42 53.48 18.03 -31.13
CA ILE A 42 54.86 17.61 -31.03
C ILE A 42 55.23 17.34 -32.49
N SER A 43 55.38 18.42 -33.25
CA SER A 43 56.26 18.40 -34.39
C SER A 43 57.62 18.20 -33.74
N PRO A 44 58.29 17.05 -33.90
CA PRO A 44 59.72 17.08 -33.70
C PRO A 44 60.18 18.14 -34.70
N LEU A 45 60.59 19.30 -34.20
CA LEU A 45 61.24 20.31 -35.02
C LEU A 45 62.58 19.68 -35.40
N ILE A 46 62.55 18.79 -36.39
CA ILE A 46 63.72 18.38 -37.13
C ILE A 46 63.97 19.53 -38.11
N LYS A 47 64.44 20.66 -37.57
CA LYS A 47 65.17 21.63 -38.38
C LYS A 47 66.57 21.07 -38.49
N GLY A 48 66.73 20.15 -39.43
CA GLY A 48 68.00 19.52 -39.75
C GLY A 48 68.06 19.41 -41.25
N ASP A 49 68.95 20.21 -41.83
CA ASP A 49 69.42 20.05 -43.20
C ASP A 49 69.67 18.57 -43.48
N ALA A 50 69.07 18.05 -44.55
CA ALA A 50 69.28 16.69 -45.00
C ALA A 50 70.73 16.61 -45.48
N ASP A 51 71.62 16.01 -44.66
CA ASP A 51 72.87 15.32 -45.09
C ASP A 51 73.83 14.98 -43.93
N LYS A 52 73.35 14.55 -42.74
CA LYS A 52 74.23 13.91 -41.73
C LYS A 52 73.54 12.75 -41.01
N GLU A 53 73.78 11.53 -41.50
CA GLU A 53 73.42 10.24 -40.88
C GLU A 53 74.30 9.95 -39.65
N ASN A 54 74.20 10.76 -38.60
CA ASN A 54 74.58 10.40 -37.23
C ASN A 54 74.28 11.58 -36.30
N ARG A 55 73.07 11.64 -35.76
CA ARG A 55 72.81 12.41 -34.54
C ARG A 55 72.31 11.45 -33.47
N PRO A 56 72.86 11.49 -32.24
CA PRO A 56 72.32 10.73 -31.15
C PRO A 56 70.89 11.23 -30.91
N ILE A 57 69.91 10.36 -31.08
CA ILE A 57 68.55 10.60 -30.62
C ILE A 57 68.69 10.88 -29.12
N HIS A 58 68.40 12.12 -28.70
CA HIS A 58 68.46 12.48 -27.29
C HIS A 58 67.42 11.65 -26.53
N VAL A 59 67.88 10.52 -25.97
CA VAL A 59 67.14 9.57 -25.11
C VAL A 59 66.43 10.28 -23.95
N ALA A 60 66.91 11.47 -23.56
CA ALA A 60 66.34 12.29 -22.49
C ALA A 60 64.87 12.71 -22.72
N ALA A 61 64.43 12.94 -23.96
CA ALA A 61 63.05 13.39 -24.24
C ALA A 61 62.04 12.23 -24.30
N ILE A 62 62.52 11.02 -24.65
CA ILE A 62 61.69 9.80 -24.69
C ILE A 62 61.38 9.34 -23.26
N GLY A 63 62.38 9.36 -22.36
CA GLY A 63 62.19 9.01 -20.95
C GLY A 63 61.18 9.90 -20.22
N SER A 64 61.11 11.20 -20.54
CA SER A 64 60.10 12.10 -19.95
C SER A 64 58.67 11.83 -20.46
N LEU A 65 58.52 11.42 -21.71
CA LEU A 65 57.21 11.07 -22.29
C LEU A 65 56.72 9.72 -21.75
N GLU A 66 57.62 8.75 -21.61
CA GLU A 66 57.34 7.45 -20.99
C GLU A 66 57.01 7.60 -19.50
N ALA A 67 57.67 8.51 -18.78
CA ALA A 67 57.31 8.84 -17.39
C ALA A 67 55.90 9.45 -17.27
N SER A 68 55.52 10.35 -18.19
CA SER A 68 54.16 10.92 -18.26
C SER A 68 53.10 9.84 -18.52
N LEU A 69 53.36 8.91 -19.44
CA LEU A 69 52.44 7.82 -19.75
C LEU A 69 52.29 6.84 -18.57
N ALA A 70 53.38 6.52 -17.88
CA ALA A 70 53.34 5.67 -16.69
C ALA A 70 52.48 6.31 -15.59
N GLU A 71 52.62 7.62 -15.36
CA GLU A 71 51.80 8.36 -14.41
C GLU A 71 50.31 8.38 -14.81
N GLU A 72 50.00 8.55 -16.10
CA GLU A 72 48.62 8.48 -16.61
C GLU A 72 48.00 7.08 -16.40
N LEU A 73 48.76 6.02 -16.69
CA LEU A 73 48.32 4.64 -16.46
C LEU A 73 48.07 4.36 -14.97
N GLU A 74 48.93 4.87 -14.09
CA GLU A 74 48.69 4.81 -12.64
C GLU A 74 47.46 5.62 -12.22
N ALA A 75 47.26 6.82 -12.77
CA ALA A 75 46.07 7.63 -12.50
C ALA A 75 44.79 6.89 -12.92
N ILE A 76 44.81 6.18 -14.04
CA ILE A 76 43.71 5.31 -14.50
C ILE A 76 43.48 4.15 -13.53
N ARG A 77 44.55 3.47 -13.08
CA ARG A 77 44.45 2.38 -12.09
C ARG A 77 43.85 2.89 -10.77
N ARG A 78 44.34 4.01 -10.24
CA ARG A 78 43.81 4.64 -9.02
C ARG A 78 42.35 5.04 -9.20
N ARG A 79 41.97 5.58 -10.36
CA ARG A 79 40.56 5.91 -10.66
C ARG A 79 39.67 4.68 -10.68
N ARG A 80 40.13 3.58 -11.29
CA ARG A 80 39.39 2.31 -11.31
C ARG A 80 39.18 1.76 -9.89
N GLU A 81 40.22 1.80 -9.07
CA GLU A 81 40.12 1.32 -7.69
C GLU A 81 39.15 2.16 -6.85
N ARG A 82 39.19 3.49 -6.98
CA ARG A 82 38.20 4.36 -6.32
C ARG A 82 36.77 4.03 -6.74
N LEU A 83 36.52 3.86 -8.04
CA LEU A 83 35.20 3.49 -8.54
C LEU A 83 34.73 2.13 -8.03
N ARG A 84 35.65 1.17 -7.88
CA ARG A 84 35.34 -0.15 -7.31
C ARG A 84 34.88 -0.02 -5.85
N VAL A 85 35.61 0.74 -5.04
CA VAL A 85 35.26 0.98 -3.63
C VAL A 85 33.93 1.74 -3.48
N GLU A 86 33.72 2.76 -4.31
CA GLU A 86 32.45 3.52 -4.34
C GLU A 86 31.27 2.61 -4.72
N ARG A 87 31.44 1.78 -5.75
CA ARG A 87 30.44 0.78 -6.14
C ARG A 87 30.10 -0.15 -4.98
N GLU A 88 31.10 -0.76 -4.34
CA GLU A 88 30.87 -1.65 -3.19
C GLU A 88 30.14 -0.95 -2.03
N ARG A 89 30.46 0.33 -1.78
CA ARG A 89 29.77 1.14 -0.76
C ARG A 89 28.30 1.36 -1.12
N THR A 90 28.01 1.71 -2.38
CA THR A 90 26.63 1.92 -2.84
C THR A 90 25.84 0.62 -2.87
N GLU A 91 26.44 -0.50 -3.30
CA GLU A 91 25.79 -1.81 -3.26
C GLU A 91 25.43 -2.25 -1.83
N ARG A 92 26.33 -2.02 -0.86
CA ARG A 92 26.03 -2.28 0.55
C ARG A 92 24.86 -1.45 1.05
N MET A 93 24.81 -0.16 0.70
CA MET A 93 23.69 0.71 1.04
C MET A 93 22.38 0.22 0.42
N LEU A 94 22.40 -0.18 -0.86
CA LEU A 94 21.21 -0.66 -1.56
C LEU A 94 20.68 -1.95 -0.91
N ARG A 95 21.54 -2.93 -0.64
CA ARG A 95 21.15 -4.17 0.05
C ARG A 95 20.50 -3.91 1.41
N GLU A 96 21.01 -2.94 2.16
CA GLU A 96 20.41 -2.59 3.46
C GLU A 96 19.02 -1.96 3.29
N ARG A 97 18.85 -1.09 2.29
CA ARG A 97 17.53 -0.52 1.95
C ARG A 97 16.55 -1.59 1.49
N ASP A 98 17.01 -2.53 0.67
CA ASP A 98 16.19 -3.66 0.19
C ASP A 98 15.69 -4.51 1.36
N ARG A 99 16.55 -4.82 2.35
CA ARG A 99 16.15 -5.53 3.57
C ARG A 99 15.08 -4.77 4.36
N VAL A 100 15.23 -3.46 4.51
CA VAL A 100 14.22 -2.62 5.19
C VAL A 100 12.88 -2.67 4.44
N LEU A 101 12.90 -2.61 3.11
CA LEU A 101 11.70 -2.70 2.29
C LEU A 101 11.05 -4.08 2.40
N GLU A 102 11.83 -5.17 2.38
CA GLU A 102 11.30 -6.52 2.60
C GLU A 102 10.60 -6.67 3.94
N MET A 103 11.21 -6.16 5.02
CA MET A 103 10.59 -6.17 6.35
C MET A 103 9.28 -5.37 6.35
N ALA A 104 9.27 -4.20 5.70
CA ALA A 104 8.06 -3.39 5.58
C ALA A 104 6.95 -4.11 4.79
N VAL A 105 7.28 -4.79 3.68
CA VAL A 105 6.30 -5.55 2.89
C VAL A 105 5.68 -6.68 3.73
N ARG A 106 6.51 -7.48 4.43
CA ARG A 106 6.02 -8.55 5.32
C ARG A 106 5.12 -8.01 6.44
N GLU A 107 5.49 -6.86 6.98
CA GLU A 107 4.69 -6.16 8.00
C GLU A 107 3.31 -5.74 7.46
N TRP A 108 3.25 -5.17 6.24
CA TRP A 108 2.01 -4.79 5.59
C TRP A 108 1.13 -5.99 5.25
N GLU A 109 1.73 -7.10 4.80
CA GLU A 109 1.03 -8.35 4.54
C GLU A 109 0.40 -8.91 5.82
N ARG A 110 1.16 -8.95 6.92
CA ARG A 110 0.63 -9.40 8.21
C ARG A 110 -0.54 -8.54 8.70
N ARG A 111 -0.39 -7.20 8.64
CA ARG A 111 -1.50 -6.29 8.99
C ARG A 111 -2.73 -6.49 8.12
N ARG A 112 -2.53 -6.78 6.83
CA ARG A 112 -3.62 -7.07 5.90
C ARG A 112 -4.35 -8.36 6.27
N GLU A 113 -3.61 -9.40 6.66
CA GLU A 113 -4.19 -10.66 7.11
C GLU A 113 -4.98 -10.48 8.42
N GLU A 114 -4.42 -9.75 9.38
CA GLU A 114 -5.12 -9.36 10.62
C GLU A 114 -6.40 -8.56 10.35
N GLN A 115 -6.35 -7.60 9.42
CA GLN A 115 -7.55 -6.84 9.03
C GLN A 115 -8.60 -7.76 8.38
N ARG A 116 -8.16 -8.66 7.49
CA ARG A 116 -9.05 -9.59 6.79
C ARG A 116 -9.73 -10.58 7.75
N SER A 117 -9.03 -11.06 8.78
CA SER A 117 -9.63 -11.96 9.77
C SER A 117 -10.72 -11.26 10.56
N VAL A 118 -10.46 -10.03 11.01
CA VAL A 118 -11.46 -9.20 11.71
C VAL A 118 -12.65 -8.86 10.80
N GLU A 119 -12.41 -8.53 9.53
CA GLU A 119 -13.49 -8.31 8.56
C GLU A 119 -14.38 -9.56 8.38
N LEU A 120 -13.78 -10.74 8.34
CA LEU A 120 -14.50 -12.02 8.28
C LEU A 120 -15.34 -12.28 9.54
N GLU A 121 -14.78 -12.02 10.72
CA GLU A 121 -15.50 -12.14 11.99
C GLU A 121 -16.68 -11.17 12.05
N LEU A 122 -16.48 -9.92 11.64
CA LEU A 122 -17.54 -8.92 11.57
C LEU A 122 -18.65 -9.36 10.62
N GLN A 123 -18.31 -9.83 9.42
CA GLN A 123 -19.30 -10.36 8.47
C GLN A 123 -20.08 -11.55 9.05
N ARG A 124 -19.41 -12.44 9.78
CA ARG A 124 -20.07 -13.58 10.45
C ARG A 124 -21.05 -13.09 11.52
N LEU A 125 -20.66 -12.11 12.33
CA LEU A 125 -21.53 -11.55 13.38
C LEU A 125 -22.73 -10.82 12.80
N VAL A 126 -22.55 -10.04 11.74
CA VAL A 126 -23.65 -9.38 11.03
C VAL A 126 -24.65 -10.41 10.50
N ARG A 127 -24.17 -11.46 9.82
CA ARG A 127 -25.03 -12.55 9.34
C ARG A 127 -25.76 -13.27 10.49
N LEU A 128 -25.09 -13.49 11.62
CA LEU A 128 -25.71 -14.12 12.79
C LEU A 128 -26.83 -13.24 13.35
N LYS A 129 -26.60 -11.93 13.45
CA LYS A 129 -27.59 -10.96 13.91
C LYS A 129 -28.78 -10.87 12.95
N GLU A 130 -28.54 -10.89 11.63
CA GLU A 130 -29.61 -10.96 10.63
C GLU A 130 -30.45 -12.24 10.77
N LEU A 131 -29.81 -13.38 11.07
CA LEU A 131 -30.48 -14.65 11.31
C LEU A 131 -31.28 -14.64 12.61
N GLU A 132 -30.74 -14.04 13.68
CA GLU A 132 -31.44 -13.85 14.96
C GLU A 132 -32.68 -12.96 14.77
N ASP A 133 -32.51 -11.80 14.12
CA ASP A 133 -33.59 -10.88 13.76
C ASP A 133 -34.65 -11.58 12.86
N SER A 134 -34.22 -12.51 12.00
CA SER A 134 -35.14 -13.34 11.20
C SER A 134 -35.87 -14.38 12.04
N CYS A 135 -35.16 -15.11 12.91
CA CYS A 135 -35.73 -16.17 13.75
C CYS A 135 -36.73 -15.61 14.77
N MET A 136 -36.42 -14.47 15.41
CA MET A 136 -37.32 -13.80 16.36
C MET A 136 -38.61 -13.27 15.72
N ARG A 137 -38.63 -13.07 14.39
CA ARG A 137 -39.86 -12.70 13.67
C ARG A 137 -40.82 -13.86 13.50
N PHE A 138 -40.36 -15.10 13.64
CA PHE A 138 -41.22 -16.29 13.57
C PHE A 138 -41.44 -16.85 14.97
N SER A 139 -42.68 -17.24 15.30
CA SER A 139 -42.95 -17.90 16.58
C SER A 139 -42.09 -19.17 16.68
N PRO A 140 -41.55 -19.51 17.87
CA PRO A 140 -40.82 -20.75 18.07
C PRO A 140 -41.60 -21.93 17.47
N VAL A 141 -40.91 -22.75 16.68
CA VAL A 141 -41.55 -23.89 16.01
C VAL A 141 -42.04 -24.86 17.09
N LYS A 142 -43.34 -24.82 17.38
CA LYS A 142 -43.99 -25.77 18.28
C LYS A 142 -43.88 -27.18 17.70
N SER A 143 -43.51 -28.15 18.55
CA SER A 143 -43.43 -29.56 18.16
C SER A 143 -44.80 -30.07 17.69
N LEU A 144 -44.82 -31.10 16.84
CA LEU A 144 -46.07 -31.70 16.37
C LEU A 144 -46.95 -32.15 17.54
N ARG A 145 -46.34 -32.76 18.57
CA ARG A 145 -47.03 -33.20 19.80
C ARG A 145 -47.64 -32.03 20.57
N ALA A 146 -46.90 -30.93 20.76
CA ALA A 146 -47.43 -29.72 21.41
C ALA A 146 -48.60 -29.12 20.61
N LYS A 147 -48.51 -29.13 19.27
CA LYS A 147 -49.63 -28.70 18.40
C LYS A 147 -50.84 -29.63 18.50
N GLU A 148 -50.64 -30.94 18.65
CA GLU A 148 -51.73 -31.89 18.85
C GLU A 148 -52.41 -31.74 20.21
N GLU A 149 -51.64 -31.53 21.28
CA GLU A 149 -52.17 -31.28 22.62
C GLU A 149 -52.96 -29.98 22.69
N GLU A 150 -52.45 -28.89 22.08
CA GLU A 150 -53.16 -27.62 21.95
C GLU A 150 -54.48 -27.77 21.16
N LYS A 151 -54.49 -28.59 20.09
CA LYS A 151 -55.72 -28.90 19.37
C LYS A 151 -56.72 -29.66 20.25
N ARG A 152 -56.24 -30.62 21.06
CA ARG A 152 -57.10 -31.38 21.99
C ARG A 152 -57.68 -30.47 23.07
N SER A 153 -56.89 -29.56 23.64
CA SER A 153 -57.35 -28.62 24.68
C SER A 153 -58.33 -27.58 24.14
N ILE A 154 -58.08 -27.02 22.94
CA ILE A 154 -59.03 -26.12 22.27
C ILE A 154 -60.35 -26.83 21.97
N LYS A 155 -60.29 -28.06 21.45
CA LYS A 155 -61.49 -28.87 21.17
C LYS A 155 -62.28 -29.15 22.45
N ALA A 156 -61.60 -29.53 23.54
CA ALA A 156 -62.23 -29.76 24.83
C ALA A 156 -62.88 -28.49 25.41
N GLN A 157 -62.21 -27.33 25.33
CA GLN A 157 -62.80 -26.04 25.73
C GLN A 157 -64.04 -25.68 24.90
N SER A 158 -63.99 -25.86 23.58
CA SER A 158 -65.15 -25.58 22.72
C SER A 158 -66.34 -26.50 23.02
N GLN A 159 -66.10 -27.77 23.36
CA GLN A 159 -67.17 -28.68 23.78
C GLN A 159 -67.74 -28.30 25.15
N GLY A 160 -66.89 -27.91 26.11
CA GLY A 160 -67.33 -27.47 27.44
C GLY A 160 -68.17 -26.19 27.42
N LEU A 161 -67.86 -25.25 26.51
CA LEU A 161 -68.68 -24.04 26.31
C LEU A 161 -70.03 -24.35 25.64
N ASN A 162 -70.06 -25.30 24.71
CA ASN A 162 -71.31 -25.74 24.07
C ASN A 162 -72.23 -26.49 25.05
N SER A 163 -71.70 -27.30 25.98
CA SER A 163 -72.50 -27.95 27.03
C SER A 163 -73.03 -26.94 28.06
N ALA A 164 -72.23 -25.95 28.46
CA ALA A 164 -72.67 -24.91 29.40
C ALA A 164 -73.74 -23.97 28.79
N ALA A 165 -73.76 -23.79 27.48
CA ALA A 165 -74.82 -23.07 26.79
C ALA A 165 -76.15 -23.86 26.76
N GLN A 166 -76.10 -25.19 26.61
CA GLN A 166 -77.29 -26.05 26.65
C GLN A 166 -77.90 -26.17 28.06
N ASP A 167 -77.07 -26.17 29.11
CA ASP A 167 -77.57 -26.24 30.49
C ASP A 167 -78.31 -24.96 30.91
N ASN A 168 -77.93 -23.79 30.38
CA ASN A 168 -78.61 -22.52 30.62
C ASN A 168 -79.95 -22.39 29.86
N GLU A 169 -80.12 -23.09 28.73
CA GLU A 169 -81.39 -23.14 28.01
C GLU A 169 -82.39 -24.11 28.68
N ALA A 170 -81.90 -25.19 29.30
CA ALA A 170 -82.71 -26.13 30.07
C ALA A 170 -83.22 -25.53 31.40
N THR A 171 -82.47 -24.64 32.06
CA THR A 171 -82.91 -24.01 33.33
C THR A 171 -83.96 -22.90 33.13
N ALA A 172 -84.15 -22.40 31.90
CA ALA A 172 -85.17 -21.39 31.61
C ALA A 172 -86.58 -21.98 31.40
N GLN A 173 -86.72 -23.30 31.23
CA GLN A 173 -88.01 -23.96 31.01
C GLN A 173 -88.63 -24.60 32.26
N GLU A 174 -87.95 -24.60 33.41
CA GLU A 174 -88.44 -25.20 34.66
C GLU A 174 -89.01 -24.18 35.67
N LYS A 175 -89.60 -23.08 35.18
CA LYS A 175 -90.45 -22.19 36.02
C LYS A 175 -91.65 -21.67 35.24
N ALA A 176 -92.67 -22.50 35.11
CA ALA A 176 -94.04 -22.03 34.93
C ALA A 176 -94.92 -22.71 36.00
N PRO A 177 -95.48 -21.98 36.96
CA PRO A 177 -96.37 -22.55 37.95
C PRO A 177 -97.75 -22.81 37.33
N GLU A 178 -98.30 -23.98 37.60
CA GLU A 178 -99.70 -24.33 37.35
C GLU A 178 -100.65 -23.36 38.09
N ASN A 179 -101.59 -22.79 37.34
CA ASN A 179 -102.99 -22.59 37.73
C ASN A 179 -103.83 -22.23 36.51
#